data_AF-A0A2V7VK30-F1
#
_entry.id   AF-A0A2V7VK30-F1
#
_cell.length_a   1.000
_cell.length_b   1.000
_cell.length_c   1.000
_cell.angle_alpha   90.00
_cell.angle_beta   90.00
_cell.angle_gamma   90.00
#
_symmetry.space_group_name_H-M   'P 1'
#
loop_
_entity.id
_entity.type
_entity.pdbx_description
1 polymer ?
#
loop_
_entity_poly.entity_id
_entity_poly.type
_entity_poly.pdbx_seq_one_letter_code
_entity_poly.pdbx_strand_id
1 'polypeptide(L)'
;MALALQETYQHPTQASRVRINVYEEPPMPNPPGIDTPTTGGGFLVTEDRIGTTTVIATLGFFDRKEDAMARARRRADELKAQRYQPASAAA
;
A
#
# COMPACT_ATOMS: atom_id res chain seq x y z
N MET A 1 5.26 7.05 -9.56
CA MET A 1 4.18 6.24 -8.94
C MET A 1 3.15 7.17 -8.34
N ALA A 2 1.87 6.94 -8.58
CA ALA A 2 0.77 7.73 -8.04
C ALA A 2 0.15 7.03 -6.83
N LEU A 3 -0.25 7.76 -5.79
CA LEU A 3 -0.93 7.18 -4.62
C LEU A 3 -2.41 6.92 -4.96
N ALA A 4 -2.80 5.65 -5.01
CA ALA A 4 -4.16 5.21 -5.34
C ALA A 4 -5.04 4.98 -4.11
N LEU A 5 -4.45 4.60 -2.97
CA LEU A 5 -5.11 4.47 -1.67
C LEU A 5 -4.12 4.78 -0.56
N GLN A 6 -4.59 5.45 0.48
CA GLN A 6 -3.87 5.54 1.75
C GLN A 6 -4.87 5.44 2.89
N GLU A 7 -4.68 4.45 3.76
CA GLU A 7 -5.45 4.32 4.99
C GLU A 7 -4.51 4.32 6.18
N THR A 8 -4.89 5.02 7.24
CA THR A 8 -4.13 5.03 8.49
C THR A 8 -4.90 4.28 9.57
N TYR A 9 -4.19 3.49 10.34
CA TYR A 9 -4.67 2.77 11.51
C TYR A 9 -3.81 3.12 12.73
N GLN A 10 -4.43 3.20 13.90
CA GLN A 10 -3.76 3.50 15.17
C GLN A 10 -4.19 2.52 16.26
N HIS A 11 -3.25 2.14 17.12
CA HIS A 11 -3.56 1.30 18.28
C HIS A 11 -3.96 2.19 19.47
N PRO A 12 -5.08 1.91 20.18
CA PRO A 12 -5.59 2.80 21.23
C PRO A 12 -4.69 2.92 22.46
N THR A 13 -3.85 1.91 22.71
CA THR A 13 -2.99 1.85 23.91
C THR A 13 -1.50 1.74 23.62
N GLN A 14 -1.10 1.75 22.34
CA GLN A 14 0.30 1.69 21.94
C GLN A 14 0.58 2.90 21.04
N ALA A 15 1.75 3.52 21.21
CA ALA A 15 2.24 4.57 20.31
C ALA A 15 2.69 3.98 18.95
N SER A 16 1.78 3.26 18.29
CA SER A 16 2.00 2.60 17.02
C SER A 16 0.91 3.02 16.04
N ARG A 17 1.35 3.60 14.93
CA ARG A 17 0.49 3.94 13.79
C ARG A 17 0.93 3.12 12.59
N VAL A 18 -0.02 2.60 11.85
CA VAL A 18 0.22 1.82 10.63
C VAL A 18 -0.45 2.54 9.48
N ARG A 19 0.25 2.66 8.35
CA ARG A 19 -0.29 3.20 7.11
C ARG A 19 -0.26 2.11 6.06
N ILE A 20 -1.39 1.84 5.44
CA ILE A 20 -1.48 0.96 4.27
C ILE A 20 -1.55 1.86 3.05
N ASN A 21 -0.63 1.70 2.11
CA ASN A 21 -0.61 2.44 0.86
C ASN A 21 -0.79 1.50 -0.33
N VAL A 22 -1.47 1.98 -1.35
CA VAL A 22 -1.47 1.39 -2.69
C VAL A 22 -0.94 2.43 -3.65
N TYR A 23 0.15 2.12 -4.32
CA TYR A 23 0.76 2.96 -5.34
C TYR A 23 0.53 2.35 -6.72
N GLU A 24 0.10 3.17 -7.66
CA GLU A 24 0.01 2.82 -9.08
C GLU A 24 1.33 3.20 -9.77
N GLU A 25 1.92 2.21 -10.42
CA GLU A 25 3.10 2.35 -11.25
C GLU A 25 2.67 2.30 -12.72
N PRO A 26 2.79 3.41 -13.47
CA PRO A 26 2.44 3.39 -14.87
C PRO A 26 3.42 2.47 -15.63
N PRO A 27 2.98 1.83 -16.73
CA PRO A 27 3.90 1.12 -17.61
C PRO A 27 4.99 2.09 -18.09
N MET A 28 6.25 1.67 -17.97
CA MET A 28 7.34 2.45 -18.57
C MET A 28 7.32 2.26 -20.08
N PRO A 29 7.59 3.33 -20.85
CA PRO A 29 7.79 3.18 -22.28
C PRO A 29 8.95 2.21 -22.52
N ASN A 30 8.80 1.35 -23.52
CA ASN A 30 9.88 0.44 -23.89
C ASN A 30 11.11 1.25 -24.29
N PRO A 31 12.33 0.76 -23.97
CA PRO A 31 13.54 1.33 -24.52
C PRO A 31 13.48 1.37 -26.06
N PRO A 32 14.14 2.35 -26.71
CA PRO A 32 14.20 2.41 -28.16
C PRO A 32 14.67 1.09 -28.77
N GLY A 33 13.93 0.56 -29.75
CA GLY A 33 14.27 -0.67 -30.45
C GLY A 33 13.75 -1.96 -29.79
N ILE A 34 12.93 -1.87 -28.73
CA ILE A 34 12.23 -3.02 -28.15
C ILE A 34 10.72 -2.85 -28.35
N ASP A 35 10.13 -3.65 -29.23
CA ASP A 35 8.69 -3.60 -29.51
C ASP A 35 7.85 -4.39 -28.47
N THR A 36 8.47 -5.28 -27.71
CA THR A 36 7.81 -6.07 -26.67
C THR A 36 7.75 -5.32 -25.34
N PRO A 37 6.59 -5.17 -24.69
CA PRO A 37 6.48 -4.54 -23.37
C PRO A 37 7.45 -5.15 -22.35
N THR A 38 8.45 -4.39 -21.89
CA THR A 38 9.45 -4.91 -20.93
C THR A 38 9.04 -4.75 -19.48
N THR A 39 8.10 -3.85 -19.21
CA THR A 39 7.58 -3.53 -17.88
C THR A 39 6.12 -3.17 -17.99
N GLY A 40 5.24 -4.13 -17.68
CA GLY A 40 3.84 -3.83 -17.44
C GLY A 40 3.74 -2.96 -16.19
N GLY A 41 2.95 -1.88 -16.25
CA GLY A 41 2.61 -1.14 -15.05
C GLY A 41 1.89 -2.04 -14.03
N GLY A 42 1.72 -1.57 -12.81
CA GLY A 42 1.06 -2.36 -11.77
C GLY A 42 0.80 -1.57 -10.50
N PHE A 43 0.54 -2.30 -9.42
CA PHE A 43 0.09 -1.75 -8.16
C PHE A 43 0.92 -2.32 -7.02
N LEU A 44 1.72 -1.45 -6.39
CA LEU A 44 2.52 -1.78 -5.20
C LEU A 44 1.70 -1.53 -3.94
N VAL A 45 1.62 -2.52 -3.06
CA VAL A 45 0.99 -2.37 -1.74
C VAL A 45 2.07 -2.35 -0.66
N THR A 46 2.08 -1.32 0.18
CA THR A 46 3.02 -1.21 1.31
C THR A 46 2.31 -1.08 2.66
N GLU A 47 2.99 -1.49 3.72
CA GLU A 47 2.67 -1.18 5.10
C GLU A 47 3.81 -0.35 5.71
N ASP A 48 3.49 0.86 6.13
CA ASP A 48 4.42 1.71 6.87
C ASP A 48 4.04 1.67 8.34
N ARG A 49 4.92 1.13 9.19
CA ARG A 49 4.78 1.16 10.65
C ARG A 49 5.54 2.36 11.20
N ILE A 50 4.79 3.28 11.78
CA ILE A 50 5.26 4.58 12.26
C ILE A 50 5.31 4.53 13.80
N GLY A 51 6.53 4.50 14.32
CA GLY A 51 6.86 4.69 15.74
C GLY A 51 7.98 5.72 15.87
N THR A 52 9.00 5.44 16.68
CA THR A 52 10.24 6.24 16.73
C THR A 52 11.00 6.22 15.40
N THR A 53 10.89 5.12 14.67
CA THR A 53 11.41 4.96 13.31
C THR A 53 10.29 4.42 12.44
N THR A 54 10.27 4.83 11.16
CA THR A 54 9.33 4.29 10.18
C THR A 54 9.93 3.06 9.52
N VAL A 55 9.25 1.92 9.64
CA VAL A 55 9.60 0.68 8.94
C VAL A 55 8.60 0.48 7.81
N ILE A 56 9.10 0.31 6.59
CA ILE A 56 8.28 0.10 5.39
C ILE A 56 8.43 -1.35 4.94
N ALA A 57 7.31 -2.05 4.81
CA ALA A 57 7.25 -3.41 4.29
C ALA A 57 6.44 -3.47 3.00
N THR A 58 6.95 -4.19 2.00
CA THR A 58 6.18 -4.49 0.79
C THR A 58 5.24 -5.65 1.08
N LEU A 59 3.94 -5.45 0.85
CA LEU A 59 2.91 -6.47 1.02
C LEU A 59 2.62 -7.25 -0.26
N GLY A 60 3.05 -6.72 -1.40
CA GLY A 60 2.98 -7.35 -2.72
C GLY A 60 2.98 -6.32 -3.85
N PHE A 61 3.24 -6.80 -5.06
CA PHE A 61 3.05 -6.08 -6.32
C PHE A 61 2.04 -6.87 -7.17
N PHE A 62 1.07 -6.17 -7.77
CA PHE A 62 -0.06 -6.78 -8.46
C PHE A 62 -0.29 -6.11 -9.82
N ASP A 63 -0.63 -6.90 -10.83
CA ASP A 63 -0.93 -6.35 -12.16
C ASP A 63 -2.27 -5.61 -12.19
N ARG A 64 -3.24 -6.05 -11.36
CA ARG A 64 -4.60 -5.48 -11.30
C ARG A 64 -4.80 -4.66 -10.04
N LYS A 65 -5.46 -3.51 -10.21
CA LYS A 65 -5.87 -2.62 -9.11
C LYS A 65 -6.74 -3.35 -8.08
N GLU A 66 -7.67 -4.17 -8.54
CA GLU A 66 -8.62 -4.89 -7.67
C GLU A 66 -7.91 -5.85 -6.72
N ASP A 67 -6.88 -6.56 -7.19
CA ASP A 67 -6.09 -7.49 -6.37
C ASP A 67 -5.26 -6.74 -5.32
N ALA A 68 -4.66 -5.61 -5.71
CA ALA A 68 -3.96 -4.73 -4.78
C ALA A 68 -4.90 -4.17 -3.69
N MET A 69 -6.10 -3.73 -4.08
CA MET A 69 -7.12 -3.25 -3.13
C MET A 69 -7.63 -4.37 -2.23
N ALA A 70 -7.84 -5.58 -2.75
CA ALA A 70 -8.21 -6.74 -1.96
C ALA A 70 -7.12 -7.10 -0.93
N ARG A 71 -5.84 -7.04 -1.34
CA ARG A 71 -4.70 -7.24 -0.44
C ARG A 71 -4.64 -6.18 0.66
N ALA A 72 -4.86 -4.91 0.32
CA ALA A 72 -4.90 -3.80 1.26
C ALA A 72 -6.05 -3.97 2.27
N ARG A 73 -7.26 -4.31 1.80
CA ARG A 73 -8.43 -4.55 2.65
C ARG A 73 -8.22 -5.74 3.59
N ARG A 74 -7.66 -6.85 3.09
CA ARG A 74 -7.30 -7.99 3.94
C ARG A 74 -6.34 -7.56 5.05
N ARG A 75 -5.35 -6.72 4.75
CA ARG A 75 -4.43 -6.21 5.77
C ARG A 75 -5.12 -5.30 6.78
N ALA A 76 -6.01 -4.44 6.33
CA ALA A 76 -6.84 -3.63 7.22
C ALA A 76 -7.67 -4.48 8.18
N ASP A 77 -8.26 -5.57 7.71
CA ASP A 77 -9.02 -6.49 8.56
C ASP A 77 -8.13 -7.24 9.57
N GLU A 78 -6.91 -7.62 9.17
CA GLU A 78 -5.90 -8.16 10.10
C GLU A 78 -5.49 -7.13 11.17
N LEU A 79 -5.35 -5.84 10.81
CA LEU A 79 -5.06 -4.77 11.76
C LEU A 79 -6.22 -4.54 12.75
N LYS A 80 -7.47 -4.59 12.28
CA LYS A 80 -8.66 -4.52 13.14
C LYS A 80 -8.70 -5.68 14.13
N ALA A 81 -8.37 -6.90 13.69
CA ALA A 81 -8.24 -8.05 14.58
C ALA A 81 -7.13 -7.86 15.64
N GLN A 82 -6.09 -7.08 15.30
CA GLN A 82 -5.04 -6.63 16.23
C GLN A 82 -5.43 -5.38 17.05
N ARG A 83 -6.72 -5.03 17.10
CA ARG A 83 -7.28 -3.86 17.82
C ARG A 83 -6.83 -2.49 17.32
N TYR A 84 -6.19 -2.42 16.16
CA TYR A 84 -5.99 -1.13 15.51
C TYR A 84 -7.33 -0.61 14.99
N GLN A 85 -7.50 0.70 15.07
CA GLN A 85 -8.69 1.40 14.59
C GLN A 85 -8.29 2.36 13.47
N PRO A 86 -9.16 2.59 12.46
CA PRO A 86 -8.92 3.64 11.49
C PRO A 86 -8.64 4.95 12.24
N ALA A 87 -7.50 5.57 11.97
CA ALA A 87 -7.30 6.94 12.39
C ALA A 87 -8.26 7.76 11.54
N SER A 88 -9.25 8.40 12.17
CA SER A 88 -10.20 9.26 11.46
C SER A 88 -9.42 10.15 10.52
N ALA A 89 -9.83 10.20 9.25
CA ALA A 89 -9.29 11.18 8.32
C ALA A 89 -9.48 12.55 8.99
N ALA A 90 -8.39 13.23 9.33
CA ALA A 90 -8.50 14.65 9.63
C ALA A 90 -9.02 15.26 8.32
N ALA A 91 -10.25 15.80 8.40
CA ALA A 91 -10.86 16.59 7.35
C ALA A 91 -10.00 17.81 7.00
#